data_AF-A0A4P8GUQ3-F1
#
_entry.id   AF-A0A4P8GUQ3-F1
#
_cell.length_a   1.000
_cell.length_b   1.000
_cell.length_c   1.000
_cell.angle_alpha   90.00
_cell.angle_beta   90.00
_cell.angle_gamma   90.00
#
_symmetry.space_group_name_H-M   'P 1'
#
loop_
_entity.id
_entity.type
_entity.pdbx_description
1 polymer ?
#
loop_
_entity_poly.entity_id
_entity_poly.type
_entity_poly.pdbx_seq_one_letter_code
_entity_poly.pdbx_strand_id
1 'polypeptide(L)'
;MRADAQRNRDRIVEVARASFRAKGFDAVSMDEVAKGAEVGPGTLYRHFPTKESLYDAVLEAWAEKVNAAVDRALSLDAPARERLLTWLTDYAAMLTEHKGAAARITAALGDPGSPFAAKCTTYVNANQRLIDAMDSALRPGVEAMQISRLVGGVAAVADNSALPADSVASMLAIVADGLLAP
;
A
#
# COMPACT_ATOMS: atom_id res chain seq x y z
N MET A 1 -28.44 -18.09 2.28
CA MET A 1 -28.12 -16.87 3.05
C MET A 1 -26.63 -16.52 3.12
N ARG A 2 -25.71 -17.41 3.55
CA ARG A 2 -24.25 -17.08 3.51
C ARG A 2 -23.71 -16.92 2.09
N ALA A 3 -24.13 -17.78 1.16
CA ALA A 3 -23.73 -17.71 -0.24
C ALA A 3 -24.22 -16.43 -0.95
N ASP A 4 -25.45 -15.96 -0.63
CA ASP A 4 -26.00 -14.71 -1.17
C ASP A 4 -25.25 -13.49 -0.66
N ALA A 5 -24.94 -13.48 0.64
CA ALA A 5 -24.17 -12.41 1.26
C ALA A 5 -22.74 -12.34 0.71
N GLN A 6 -22.11 -13.48 0.45
CA GLN A 6 -20.78 -13.51 -0.18
C GLN A 6 -20.84 -13.02 -1.63
N ARG A 7 -21.79 -13.52 -2.45
CA ARG A 7 -21.96 -13.04 -3.83
C ARG A 7 -22.22 -11.53 -3.91
N ASN A 8 -23.01 -10.99 -2.98
CA ASN A 8 -23.25 -9.55 -2.91
C ASN A 8 -21.96 -8.80 -2.54
N ARG A 9 -21.19 -9.29 -1.56
CA ARG A 9 -19.90 -8.70 -1.20
C ARG A 9 -18.95 -8.68 -2.40
N ASP A 10 -18.79 -9.80 -3.09
CA ASP A 10 -17.87 -9.94 -4.23
C ASP A 10 -18.29 -9.00 -5.37
N ARG A 11 -19.59 -8.91 -5.66
CA ARG A 11 -20.12 -7.98 -6.66
C ARG A 11 -19.89 -6.52 -6.30
N ILE A 12 -20.04 -6.15 -5.03
CA ILE A 12 -19.73 -4.79 -4.55
C ILE A 12 -18.25 -4.48 -4.76
N VAL A 13 -17.35 -5.40 -4.38
CA VAL A 13 -15.90 -5.23 -4.53
C VAL A 13 -15.51 -5.08 -5.99
N GLU A 14 -16.05 -5.90 -6.90
CA GLU A 14 -15.76 -5.82 -8.33
C GLU A 14 -16.19 -4.49 -8.95
N VAL A 15 -17.40 -4.02 -8.63
CA VAL A 15 -17.88 -2.70 -9.10
C VAL A 15 -17.03 -1.57 -8.51
N ALA A 16 -16.70 -1.64 -7.22
CA ALA A 16 -15.86 -0.66 -6.57
C ALA A 16 -14.46 -0.61 -7.18
N ARG A 17 -13.85 -1.77 -7.49
CA ARG A 17 -12.56 -1.90 -8.16
C ARG A 17 -12.54 -1.16 -9.48
N ALA A 18 -13.55 -1.37 -10.32
CA ALA A 18 -13.66 -0.68 -11.59
C ALA A 18 -13.81 0.84 -11.41
N SER A 19 -14.68 1.28 -10.49
CA SER A 19 -14.92 2.70 -10.22
C SER A 19 -13.67 3.42 -9.68
N PHE A 20 -13.00 2.84 -8.67
CA PHE A 20 -11.79 3.41 -8.10
C PHE A 20 -10.64 3.44 -9.10
N ARG A 21 -10.50 2.44 -9.95
CA ARG A 21 -9.49 2.43 -11.00
C ARG A 21 -9.73 3.53 -12.04
N ALA A 22 -10.99 3.79 -12.40
CA ALA A 22 -11.35 4.77 -13.41
C ALA A 22 -11.28 6.21 -12.90
N LYS A 23 -11.72 6.46 -11.66
CA LYS A 23 -11.93 7.82 -11.13
C LYS A 23 -10.99 8.19 -9.98
N GLY A 24 -10.27 7.23 -9.41
CA GLY A 24 -9.53 7.37 -8.16
C GLY A 24 -10.43 7.31 -6.92
N PHE A 25 -9.83 7.22 -5.73
CA PHE A 25 -10.60 7.13 -4.49
C PHE A 25 -11.56 8.31 -4.34
N ASP A 26 -11.09 9.56 -4.37
CA ASP A 26 -11.87 10.73 -3.93
C ASP A 26 -13.14 10.98 -4.74
N ALA A 27 -13.11 10.72 -6.04
CA ALA A 27 -14.24 10.94 -6.94
C ALA A 27 -15.34 9.87 -6.86
N VAL A 28 -15.07 8.71 -6.25
CA VAL A 28 -16.05 7.63 -6.13
C VAL A 28 -16.96 7.82 -4.92
N SER A 29 -18.27 7.68 -5.07
CA SER A 29 -19.21 7.69 -3.96
C SER A 29 -19.71 6.29 -3.59
N MET A 30 -20.12 6.09 -2.34
CA MET A 30 -20.71 4.82 -1.90
C MET A 30 -22.04 4.53 -2.63
N ASP A 31 -22.81 5.57 -2.93
CA ASP A 31 -24.10 5.44 -3.63
C ASP A 31 -23.93 5.03 -5.09
N GLU A 32 -22.91 5.53 -5.79
CA GLU A 32 -22.64 5.09 -7.17
C GLU A 32 -22.20 3.63 -7.22
N VAL A 33 -21.42 3.16 -6.22
CA VAL A 33 -21.05 1.75 -6.11
C VAL A 33 -22.27 0.89 -5.79
N ALA A 34 -23.11 1.31 -4.85
CA ALA A 34 -24.35 0.58 -4.51
C ALA A 34 -25.25 0.41 -5.74
N LYS A 35 -25.43 1.49 -6.50
CA LYS A 35 -26.19 1.49 -7.76
C LYS A 35 -25.57 0.57 -8.81
N GLY A 36 -24.25 0.67 -9.02
CA GLY A 36 -23.53 -0.15 -9.99
C GLY A 36 -23.51 -1.64 -9.62
N ALA A 37 -23.49 -1.96 -8.33
CA ALA A 37 -23.57 -3.32 -7.81
C ALA A 37 -25.01 -3.80 -7.65
N GLU A 38 -26.02 -3.01 -8.03
CA GLU A 38 -27.45 -3.29 -7.88
C GLU A 38 -27.82 -3.84 -6.49
N VAL A 39 -27.31 -3.16 -5.45
CA VAL A 39 -27.66 -3.42 -4.05
C VAL A 39 -28.23 -2.15 -3.42
N GLY A 40 -29.07 -2.33 -2.40
CA GLY A 40 -29.52 -1.19 -1.59
C GLY A 40 -28.36 -0.57 -0.79
N PRO A 41 -28.34 0.75 -0.54
CA PRO A 41 -27.30 1.42 0.25
C PRO A 41 -27.07 0.76 1.62
N GLY A 42 -28.15 0.37 2.32
CA GLY A 42 -28.05 -0.32 3.61
C GLY A 42 -27.33 -1.68 3.52
N THR A 43 -27.47 -2.40 2.41
CA THR A 43 -26.71 -3.63 2.16
C THR A 43 -25.23 -3.35 1.98
N LEU A 44 -24.89 -2.31 1.20
CA LEU A 44 -23.50 -1.90 1.00
C LEU A 44 -22.84 -1.47 2.32
N TYR A 45 -23.47 -0.57 3.09
CA TYR A 45 -22.92 -0.10 4.38
C TYR A 45 -22.82 -1.21 5.42
N ARG A 46 -23.67 -2.25 5.36
CA ARG A 46 -23.56 -3.42 6.23
C ARG A 46 -22.32 -4.26 5.91
N HIS A 47 -21.92 -4.35 4.64
CA HIS A 47 -20.70 -5.05 4.24
C HIS A 47 -19.45 -4.18 4.43
N PHE A 48 -19.57 -2.89 4.14
CA PHE A 48 -18.48 -1.92 4.15
C PHE A 48 -18.95 -0.63 4.83
N PRO A 49 -18.75 -0.51 6.16
CA PRO A 49 -19.24 0.64 6.94
C PRO A 49 -18.68 1.98 6.47
N THR A 50 -17.49 1.98 5.88
CA THR A 50 -16.83 3.17 5.33
C THR A 50 -16.32 2.93 3.92
N LYS A 51 -16.12 4.01 3.17
CA LYS A 51 -15.50 3.96 1.84
C LYS A 51 -14.07 3.41 1.90
N GLU A 52 -13.35 3.71 2.98
CA GLU A 52 -12.04 3.16 3.29
C GLU A 52 -12.09 1.64 3.47
N SER A 53 -13.11 1.10 4.17
CA SER A 53 -13.26 -0.36 4.32
C SER A 53 -13.57 -1.07 3.00
N LEU A 54 -14.33 -0.42 2.11
CA LEU A 54 -14.55 -0.91 0.76
C LEU A 54 -13.27 -0.84 -0.07
N TYR A 55 -12.54 0.27 0.02
CA TYR A 55 -11.30 0.46 -0.72
C TYR A 55 -10.21 -0.52 -0.27
N ASP A 56 -10.06 -0.75 1.03
CA ASP A 56 -9.16 -1.76 1.57
C ASP A 56 -9.44 -3.15 0.97
N ALA A 57 -10.72 -3.52 0.88
CA ALA A 57 -11.17 -4.77 0.26
C ALA A 57 -10.92 -4.82 -1.25
N VAL A 58 -10.88 -3.67 -1.95
CA VAL A 58 -10.51 -3.61 -3.38
C VAL A 58 -9.02 -3.84 -3.59
N LEU A 59 -8.17 -3.44 -2.65
CA LEU A 59 -6.71 -3.58 -2.71
C LEU A 59 -6.23 -5.03 -2.45
N GLU A 60 -6.92 -6.05 -2.96
CA GLU A 60 -6.66 -7.48 -2.74
C GLU A 60 -5.24 -7.93 -3.11
N ALA A 61 -4.84 -9.13 -2.63
CA ALA A 61 -3.56 -9.79 -2.91
C ALA A 61 -2.31 -8.95 -2.61
N TRP A 62 -2.43 -8.00 -1.70
CA TRP A 62 -1.35 -7.07 -1.36
C TRP A 62 -0.25 -7.71 -0.51
N ALA A 63 -0.61 -8.53 0.50
CA ALA A 63 0.37 -9.09 1.44
C ALA A 63 1.35 -10.05 0.74
N GLU A 64 0.86 -10.89 -0.16
CA GLU A 64 1.69 -11.83 -0.93
C GLU A 64 2.64 -11.08 -1.87
N LYS A 65 2.16 -10.05 -2.58
CA LYS A 65 3.00 -9.18 -3.43
C LYS A 65 4.11 -8.51 -2.61
N VAL A 66 3.78 -7.95 -1.44
CA VAL A 66 4.73 -7.30 -0.54
C VAL A 66 5.80 -8.27 -0.05
N ASN A 67 5.38 -9.45 0.42
CA ASN A 67 6.30 -10.47 0.90
C ASN A 67 7.22 -10.96 -0.23
N ALA A 68 6.68 -11.23 -1.42
CA ALA A 68 7.49 -11.64 -2.57
C ALA A 68 8.48 -10.55 -3.02
N ALA A 69 8.09 -9.27 -2.94
CA ALA A 69 8.96 -8.16 -3.31
C ALA A 69 10.15 -7.99 -2.35
N VAL A 70 9.93 -8.09 -1.03
CA VAL A 70 11.05 -8.04 -0.06
C VAL A 70 11.92 -9.29 -0.18
N ASP A 71 11.34 -10.47 -0.42
CA ASP A 71 12.11 -11.71 -0.64
C ASP A 71 13.00 -11.58 -1.87
N ARG A 72 12.46 -11.04 -2.97
CA ARG A 72 13.23 -10.75 -4.18
C ARG A 72 14.40 -9.82 -3.87
N ALA A 73 14.15 -8.67 -3.25
CA ALA A 73 15.19 -7.71 -2.91
C ALA A 73 16.29 -8.32 -2.03
N LEU A 74 15.90 -9.16 -1.07
CA LEU A 74 16.85 -9.85 -0.19
C LEU A 74 17.62 -10.97 -0.90
N SER A 75 17.07 -11.58 -1.95
CA SER A 75 17.71 -12.66 -2.72
C SER A 75 18.69 -12.19 -3.80
N LEU A 76 18.72 -10.89 -4.11
CA LEU A 76 19.63 -10.34 -5.12
C LEU A 76 21.10 -10.52 -4.68
N ASP A 77 21.91 -11.06 -5.58
CA ASP A 77 23.38 -11.05 -5.48
C ASP A 77 23.92 -9.66 -5.88
N ALA A 78 23.69 -8.70 -4.98
CA ALA A 78 23.94 -7.29 -5.22
C ALA A 78 24.39 -6.58 -3.93
N PRO A 79 25.09 -5.43 -4.03
CA PRO A 79 25.43 -4.61 -2.87
C PRO A 79 24.19 -4.20 -2.07
N ALA A 80 24.37 -3.98 -0.76
CA ALA A 80 23.28 -3.59 0.16
C ALA A 80 22.45 -2.41 -0.36
N ARG A 81 23.11 -1.39 -0.92
CA ARG A 81 22.45 -0.23 -1.54
C ARG A 81 21.47 -0.61 -2.64
N GLU A 82 21.86 -1.52 -3.52
CA GLU A 82 21.03 -1.94 -4.65
C GLU A 82 19.83 -2.76 -4.17
N ARG A 83 20.05 -3.70 -3.24
CA ARG A 83 18.98 -4.47 -2.59
C ARG A 83 17.95 -3.56 -1.92
N LEU A 84 18.42 -2.57 -1.16
CA LEU A 84 17.57 -1.56 -0.52
C LEU A 84 16.78 -0.76 -1.56
N LEU A 85 17.45 -0.23 -2.58
CA LEU A 85 16.79 0.54 -3.65
C LEU A 85 15.74 -0.26 -4.40
N THR A 86 15.99 -1.54 -4.70
CA THR A 86 14.99 -2.43 -5.29
C THR A 86 13.76 -2.51 -4.40
N TRP A 87 13.95 -2.79 -3.10
CA TRP A 87 12.84 -2.87 -2.15
C TRP A 87 12.04 -1.55 -2.06
N LEU A 88 12.71 -0.41 -1.88
CA LEU A 88 12.02 0.88 -1.73
C LEU A 88 11.27 1.27 -3.02
N THR A 89 11.82 0.94 -4.18
CA THR A 89 11.18 1.19 -5.49
C THR A 89 9.93 0.33 -5.67
N ASP A 90 10.03 -0.98 -5.38
CA ASP A 90 8.90 -1.88 -5.45
C ASP A 90 7.80 -1.51 -4.44
N TYR A 91 8.19 -1.14 -3.23
CA TYR A 91 7.28 -0.64 -2.20
C TYR A 91 6.52 0.60 -2.70
N ALA A 92 7.24 1.63 -3.15
CA ALA A 92 6.60 2.83 -3.68
C ALA A 92 5.65 2.51 -4.85
N ALA A 93 6.08 1.69 -5.80
CA ALA A 93 5.27 1.29 -6.95
C ALA A 93 3.97 0.57 -6.54
N MET A 94 4.03 -0.32 -5.54
CA MET A 94 2.85 -1.00 -5.00
C MET A 94 1.88 -0.04 -4.31
N LEU A 95 2.40 0.95 -3.55
CA LEU A 95 1.55 1.97 -2.92
C LEU A 95 0.85 2.87 -3.96
N THR A 96 1.48 3.09 -5.11
CA THR A 96 0.95 3.91 -6.20
C THR A 96 0.15 3.13 -7.26
N GLU A 97 0.00 1.81 -7.11
CA GLU A 97 -0.80 0.98 -8.04
C GLU A 97 -2.27 1.44 -8.09
N HIS A 98 -2.76 2.01 -6.99
CA HIS A 98 -4.12 2.51 -6.85
C HIS A 98 -4.15 3.96 -6.36
N LYS A 99 -4.69 4.85 -7.21
CA LYS A 99 -4.71 6.29 -6.95
C LYS A 99 -5.38 6.64 -5.62
N GLY A 100 -4.64 7.30 -4.75
CA GLY A 100 -5.04 7.73 -3.42
C GLY A 100 -4.75 6.71 -2.31
N ALA A 101 -4.16 5.55 -2.61
CA ALA A 101 -3.82 4.54 -1.62
C ALA A 101 -2.59 4.92 -0.79
N ALA A 102 -1.54 5.47 -1.42
CA ALA A 102 -0.28 5.79 -0.75
C ALA A 102 -0.48 6.68 0.48
N ALA A 103 -1.19 7.81 0.33
CA ALA A 103 -1.44 8.73 1.43
C ALA A 103 -2.28 8.10 2.56
N ARG A 104 -3.29 7.28 2.22
CA ARG A 104 -4.21 6.67 3.19
C ARG A 104 -3.56 5.57 4.01
N ILE A 105 -2.83 4.67 3.35
CA ILE A 105 -2.10 3.60 4.02
C ILE A 105 -1.01 4.22 4.91
N THR A 106 -0.28 5.22 4.41
CA THR A 106 0.77 5.90 5.19
C THR A 106 0.20 6.65 6.39
N ALA A 107 -0.93 7.34 6.25
CA ALA A 107 -1.58 8.04 7.36
C ALA A 107 -2.14 7.08 8.43
N ALA A 108 -2.49 5.85 8.04
CA ALA A 108 -2.97 4.82 8.95
C ALA A 108 -1.86 4.12 9.76
N LEU A 109 -0.58 4.43 9.52
CA LEU A 109 0.54 3.83 10.24
C LEU A 109 0.49 4.14 11.74
N GLY A 110 0.24 3.10 12.54
CA GLY A 110 0.12 3.19 14.00
C GLY A 110 -1.31 3.30 14.51
N ASP A 111 -2.32 3.28 13.64
CA ASP A 111 -3.73 3.24 14.02
C ASP A 111 -4.31 1.82 13.86
N PRO A 112 -4.51 1.08 14.96
CA PRO A 112 -5.09 -0.27 14.91
C PRO A 112 -6.59 -0.27 14.56
N GLY A 113 -7.28 0.87 14.66
CA GLY A 113 -8.69 1.02 14.31
C GLY A 113 -8.91 1.30 12.82
N SER A 114 -7.86 1.59 12.07
CA SER A 114 -7.95 1.89 10.65
C SER A 114 -8.34 0.65 9.84
N PRO A 115 -9.20 0.79 8.82
CA PRO A 115 -9.42 -0.27 7.84
C PRO A 115 -8.14 -0.77 7.17
N PHE A 116 -7.10 0.08 7.07
CA PHE A 116 -5.83 -0.25 6.47
C PHE A 116 -4.81 -0.86 7.45
N ALA A 117 -5.19 -1.17 8.70
CA ALA A 117 -4.26 -1.63 9.73
C ALA A 117 -3.47 -2.88 9.30
N ALA A 118 -4.14 -3.87 8.68
CA ALA A 118 -3.47 -5.04 8.13
C ALA A 118 -2.45 -4.66 7.04
N LYS A 119 -2.76 -3.63 6.23
CA LYS A 119 -1.87 -3.08 5.22
C LYS A 119 -0.63 -2.41 5.81
N CYS A 120 -0.83 -1.65 6.88
CA CYS A 120 0.27 -1.09 7.65
C CYS A 120 1.18 -2.20 8.20
N THR A 121 0.59 -3.25 8.78
CA THR A 121 1.34 -4.33 9.42
C THR A 121 2.25 -5.10 8.46
N THR A 122 1.80 -5.54 7.28
CA THR A 122 2.72 -6.28 6.39
C THR A 122 3.82 -5.41 5.82
N TYR A 123 3.60 -4.11 5.53
CA TYR A 123 4.72 -3.24 5.14
C TYR A 123 5.73 -3.05 6.27
N VAL A 124 5.25 -2.83 7.49
CA VAL A 124 6.13 -2.73 8.67
C VAL A 124 6.91 -4.04 8.88
N ASN A 125 6.25 -5.19 8.76
CA ASN A 125 6.91 -6.49 8.90
C ASN A 125 7.93 -6.74 7.78
N ALA A 126 7.61 -6.37 6.53
CA ALA A 126 8.56 -6.47 5.41
C ALA A 126 9.79 -5.59 5.64
N ASN A 127 9.59 -4.35 6.12
CA ASN A 127 10.70 -3.48 6.49
C ASN A 127 11.52 -4.04 7.66
N GLN A 128 10.89 -4.69 8.64
CA GLN A 128 11.61 -5.33 9.73
C GLN A 128 12.47 -6.50 9.24
N ARG A 129 11.93 -7.35 8.36
CA ARG A 129 12.69 -8.46 7.75
C ARG A 129 13.89 -7.96 6.96
N LEU A 130 13.74 -6.84 6.25
CA LEU A 130 14.83 -6.20 5.54
C LEU A 130 15.90 -5.67 6.50
N ILE A 131 15.51 -5.02 7.60
CA ILE A 131 16.42 -4.54 8.64
C ILE A 131 17.21 -5.71 9.23
N ASP A 132 16.52 -6.78 9.66
CA ASP A 132 17.16 -7.95 10.28
C ASP A 132 18.19 -8.61 9.33
N ALA A 133 17.89 -8.66 8.03
CA ALA A 133 18.76 -9.26 7.02
C ALA A 133 19.92 -8.35 6.57
N MET A 134 19.86 -7.06 6.89
CA MET A 134 20.84 -6.04 6.45
C MET A 134 21.46 -5.28 7.63
N ASP A 135 21.32 -5.79 8.86
CA ASP A 135 21.69 -5.09 10.11
C ASP A 135 23.08 -4.45 10.05
N SER A 136 24.09 -5.18 9.58
CA SER A 136 25.48 -4.67 9.47
C SER A 136 25.69 -3.61 8.40
N ALA A 137 24.77 -3.47 7.44
CA ALA A 137 24.84 -2.52 6.34
C ALA A 137 23.99 -1.26 6.58
N LEU A 138 23.10 -1.27 7.57
CA LEU A 138 22.26 -0.13 7.93
C LEU A 138 22.90 0.69 9.05
N ARG A 139 22.60 1.98 9.09
CA ARG A 139 23.02 2.83 10.20
C ARG A 139 22.27 2.45 11.49
N PRO A 140 22.85 2.69 12.68
CA PRO A 140 22.17 2.44 13.94
C PRO A 140 20.86 3.24 14.08
N GLY A 141 19.85 2.65 14.70
CA GLY A 141 18.58 3.31 15.03
C GLY A 141 17.58 3.43 13.88
N VAL A 142 17.79 2.71 12.78
CA VAL A 142 16.78 2.56 11.73
C VAL A 142 15.63 1.70 12.24
N GLU A 143 14.41 2.23 12.16
CA GLU A 143 13.20 1.51 12.54
C GLU A 143 12.29 1.25 11.32
N ALA A 144 11.63 0.10 11.29
CA ALA A 144 10.72 -0.28 10.21
C ALA A 144 9.62 0.77 9.96
N MET A 145 9.14 1.41 11.03
CA MET A 145 8.13 2.46 10.96
C MET A 145 8.64 3.74 10.29
N GLN A 146 9.92 4.09 10.46
CA GLN A 146 10.53 5.23 9.80
C GLN A 146 10.61 4.99 8.30
N ILE A 147 11.04 3.78 7.89
CA ILE A 147 11.07 3.38 6.47
C ILE A 147 9.66 3.47 5.87
N SER A 148 8.65 2.92 6.54
CA SER A 148 7.25 2.97 6.07
C SER A 148 6.76 4.40 5.84
N ARG A 149 7.09 5.34 6.74
CA ARG A 149 6.69 6.75 6.60
C ARG A 149 7.47 7.49 5.52
N LEU A 150 8.77 7.22 5.38
CA LEU A 150 9.61 7.84 4.36
C LEU A 150 9.18 7.41 2.95
N VAL A 151 9.09 6.11 2.71
CA VAL A 151 8.65 5.56 1.42
C VAL A 151 7.20 5.94 1.14
N GLY A 152 6.34 5.82 2.15
CA GLY A 152 4.94 6.22 2.06
C GLY A 152 4.75 7.70 1.71
N GLY A 153 5.59 8.58 2.26
CA GLY A 153 5.60 10.01 1.92
C GLY A 153 6.02 10.27 0.47
N VAL A 154 7.10 9.64 0.01
CA VAL A 154 7.55 9.71 -1.39
C VAL A 154 6.45 9.21 -2.34
N ALA A 155 5.85 8.05 -2.01
CA ALA A 155 4.76 7.47 -2.79
C ALA A 155 3.52 8.37 -2.80
N ALA A 156 3.16 9.00 -1.68
CA ALA A 156 2.02 9.93 -1.61
C ALA A 156 2.23 11.17 -2.47
N VAL A 157 3.46 11.70 -2.54
CA VAL A 157 3.79 12.80 -3.45
C VAL A 157 3.72 12.34 -4.91
N ALA A 158 4.27 11.17 -5.22
CA ALA A 158 4.24 10.59 -6.57
C ALA A 158 2.82 10.24 -7.06
N ASP A 159 1.94 9.82 -6.15
CA ASP A 159 0.55 9.46 -6.46
C ASP A 159 -0.33 10.70 -6.75
N ASN A 160 -0.02 11.82 -6.09
CA ASN A 160 -0.78 13.06 -6.23
C ASN A 160 -0.19 14.06 -7.24
N SER A 161 1.00 13.79 -7.74
CA SER A 161 1.74 14.66 -8.65
C SER A 161 2.15 13.87 -9.89
N ALA A 162 2.06 14.45 -11.09
CA ALA A 162 2.55 13.80 -12.31
C ALA A 162 4.09 13.85 -12.40
N LEU A 163 4.77 13.34 -11.36
CA LEU A 163 6.23 13.34 -11.31
C LEU A 163 6.81 12.33 -12.31
N PRO A 164 7.91 12.67 -12.99
CA PRO A 164 8.69 11.70 -13.75
C PRO A 164 9.18 10.56 -12.85
N ALA A 165 9.25 9.34 -13.39
CA ALA A 165 9.75 8.17 -12.66
C ALA A 165 11.17 8.40 -12.08
N ASP A 166 12.04 9.08 -12.82
CA ASP A 166 13.39 9.41 -12.39
C ASP A 166 13.42 10.33 -11.15
N SER A 167 12.43 11.22 -11.01
CA SER A 167 12.31 12.07 -9.82
C SER A 167 11.93 11.25 -8.59
N VAL A 168 11.05 10.27 -8.75
CA VAL A 168 10.68 9.33 -7.67
C VAL A 168 11.88 8.46 -7.29
N ALA A 169 12.57 7.89 -8.28
CA ALA A 169 13.76 7.07 -8.07
C ALA A 169 14.87 7.85 -7.34
N SER A 170 15.08 9.11 -7.70
CA SER A 170 16.05 10.00 -7.03
C SER A 170 15.70 10.23 -5.55
N MET A 171 14.42 10.48 -5.24
CA MET A 171 13.98 10.61 -3.84
C MET A 171 14.20 9.32 -3.04
N LEU A 172 13.90 8.16 -3.63
CA LEU A 172 14.13 6.86 -2.99
C LEU A 172 15.63 6.56 -2.82
N ALA A 173 16.47 6.99 -3.75
CA ALA A 173 17.94 6.90 -3.60
C ALA A 173 18.45 7.71 -2.42
N ILE A 174 17.97 8.94 -2.24
CA ILE A 174 18.29 9.77 -1.07
C ILE A 174 17.86 9.06 0.22
N VAL A 175 16.68 8.45 0.24
CA VAL A 175 16.22 7.66 1.40
C VAL A 175 17.15 6.47 1.63
N ALA A 176 17.49 5.70 0.61
CA ALA A 176 18.38 4.54 0.73
C ALA A 176 19.76 4.93 1.25
N ASP A 177 20.37 5.95 0.66
CA ASP A 177 21.69 6.46 1.05
C ASP A 177 21.70 6.98 2.49
N GLY A 178 20.59 7.58 2.93
CA GLY A 178 20.42 8.00 4.31
C GLY A 178 20.21 6.88 5.33
N LEU A 179 19.84 5.68 4.90
CA LEU A 179 19.61 4.50 5.77
C LEU A 179 20.86 3.61 5.91
N LEU A 180 21.78 3.66 4.95
CA LEU A 180 22.99 2.84 4.95
C LEU A 180 24.01 3.38 5.97
N ALA A 181 24.81 2.46 6.51
CA ALA A 181 26.01 2.82 7.25
C ALA A 181 27.02 3.53 6.33
N PRO A 182 27.82 4.47 6.86
CA PRO A 182 28.84 5.20 6.09
C PRO A 182 29.97 4.31 5.57
#